data_AF-A0A218WJ58-F1
#
_entry.id   AF-A0A218WJ58-F1
#
_cell.length_a   1.000
_cell.length_b   1.000
_cell.length_c   1.000
_cell.angle_alpha   90.00
_cell.angle_beta   90.00
_cell.angle_gamma   90.00
#
_symmetry.space_group_name_H-M   'P 1'
#
loop_
_entity.id
_entity.type
_entity.pdbx_description
1 polymer ?
#
loop_
_entity_poly.entity_id
_entity_poly.type
_entity_poly.pdbx_seq_one_letter_code
_entity_poly.pdbx_strand_id
1 'polypeptide(L)'
;MDWNFVSKTWDKWVTGNVGSSGQPLKAALLLNYDPTGPSRLLSTILKCEGMQADPIELSQFIDFVNRGKLQMETFFIGPNQYMITSIHENWFSARCIDTSTPAGEGAVVMQTAAFIVVALYDGSVGAASRAVVAADQFAWQLSRRNL
;
A
#
# COMPACT_ATOMS: atom_id res chain seq x y z
N MET A 1 11.81 16.27 -5.23
CA MET A 1 11.17 15.51 -4.13
C MET A 1 12.02 15.68 -2.88
N ASP A 2 11.44 16.14 -1.75
CA ASP A 2 12.16 16.26 -0.47
C ASP A 2 12.24 14.89 0.22
N TRP A 3 13.21 14.08 -0.19
CA TRP A 3 13.38 12.71 0.32
C TRP A 3 13.65 12.66 1.84
N ASN A 4 14.31 13.68 2.40
CA ASN A 4 14.56 13.76 3.84
C ASN A 4 13.26 13.88 4.62
N PHE A 5 12.31 14.68 4.12
CA PHE A 5 10.97 14.75 4.69
C PHE A 5 10.23 13.42 4.56
N VAL A 6 10.27 12.80 3.37
CA VAL A 6 9.58 11.52 3.12
C VAL A 6 10.11 10.43 4.04
N SER A 7 11.43 10.27 4.16
CA SER A 7 12.03 9.28 5.06
C SER A 7 11.64 9.55 6.52
N LYS A 8 11.79 10.79 7.02
CA LYS A 8 11.44 11.10 8.42
C LYS A 8 9.96 10.87 8.72
N THR A 9 9.09 11.20 7.76
CA THR A 9 7.64 11.01 7.90
C THR A 9 7.29 9.52 7.89
N TRP A 10 7.89 8.74 6.98
CA TRP A 10 7.77 7.29 6.94
C TRP A 10 8.24 6.66 8.26
N ASP A 11 9.47 6.95 8.69
CA ASP A 11 10.08 6.32 9.87
C ASP A 11 9.22 6.61 11.13
N LYS A 12 8.69 7.84 11.25
CA LYS A 12 7.76 8.22 12.33
C LYS A 12 6.42 7.50 12.23
N TRP A 13 5.82 7.45 11.04
CA TRP A 13 4.51 6.82 10.83
C TRP A 13 4.56 5.31 11.08
N VAL A 14 5.58 4.63 10.52
CA VAL A 14 5.78 3.19 10.67
C VAL A 14 5.87 2.78 12.14
N THR A 15 6.66 3.51 12.94
CA THR A 15 6.85 3.22 14.38
C THR A 15 5.52 3.12 15.16
N GLY A 16 4.51 3.90 14.76
CA GLY A 16 3.21 3.91 15.42
C GLY A 16 2.15 3.02 14.76
N ASN A 17 2.35 2.60 13.50
CA ASN A 17 1.29 2.02 12.68
C ASN A 17 1.57 0.61 12.18
N VAL A 18 2.82 0.14 12.15
CA VAL A 18 3.20 -1.19 11.64
C VAL A 18 3.79 -2.02 12.78
N GLY A 19 3.26 -3.22 13.00
CA GLY A 19 3.77 -4.12 14.04
C GLY A 19 2.84 -5.29 14.34
N SER A 20 3.22 -6.09 15.33
CA SER A 20 2.57 -7.37 15.64
C SER A 20 1.49 -7.30 16.73
N SER A 21 1.38 -6.21 17.50
CA SER A 21 0.50 -6.15 18.67
C SER A 21 -0.07 -4.75 18.93
N GLY A 22 -1.35 -4.57 18.57
CA GLY A 22 -2.08 -3.33 18.78
C GLY A 22 -1.94 -2.30 17.65
N GLN A 23 -0.98 -2.51 16.74
CA GLN A 23 -0.85 -1.68 15.55
C GLN A 23 -1.96 -1.98 14.52
N PRO A 24 -2.37 -0.97 13.73
CA PRO A 24 -3.36 -1.14 12.67
C PRO A 24 -2.87 -1.98 11.49
N LEU A 25 -1.56 -2.00 11.21
CA LEU A 25 -0.97 -2.65 10.04
C LEU A 25 0.04 -3.72 10.45
N LYS A 26 0.08 -4.79 9.66
CA LYS A 26 1.10 -5.84 9.79
C LYS A 26 2.35 -5.54 8.96
N ALA A 27 2.16 -4.85 7.83
CA ALA A 27 3.22 -4.48 6.91
C ALA A 27 2.82 -3.26 6.09
N ALA A 28 3.80 -2.54 5.55
CA ALA A 28 3.57 -1.41 4.66
C ALA A 28 4.68 -1.26 3.62
N LEU A 29 4.34 -0.71 2.45
CA LEU A 29 5.27 -0.35 1.39
C LEU A 29 5.05 1.10 0.94
N LEU A 30 6.14 1.77 0.60
CA LEU A 30 6.14 3.04 -0.12
C LEU A 30 6.85 2.83 -1.45
N LEU A 31 6.15 3.07 -2.55
CA LEU A 31 6.65 2.92 -3.91
C LEU A 31 6.66 4.28 -4.58
N ASN A 32 7.64 4.57 -5.44
CA ASN A 32 7.52 5.73 -6.34
C ASN A 32 6.39 5.49 -7.35
N TYR A 33 5.70 6.56 -7.67
CA TYR A 33 4.64 6.58 -8.67
C TYR A 33 4.83 7.84 -9.49
N ASP A 34 5.01 7.68 -10.81
CA ASP A 34 5.01 8.79 -11.74
C ASP A 34 3.98 8.50 -12.84
N PRO A 35 2.74 9.00 -12.70
CA PRO A 35 1.70 8.79 -13.71
C PRO A 35 2.02 9.46 -15.04
N THR A 36 2.93 10.44 -15.04
CA THR A 36 3.34 11.21 -16.23
C THR A 36 4.68 10.78 -16.81
N GLY A 37 5.41 9.96 -16.06
CA GLY A 37 6.73 9.48 -16.41
C GLY A 37 6.67 8.50 -17.58
N PRO A 38 7.74 8.41 -18.39
CA PRO A 38 7.83 7.35 -19.38
C PRO A 38 7.70 6.00 -18.66
N SER A 39 6.83 5.12 -19.16
CA SER A 39 6.49 3.80 -18.59
C SER A 39 7.68 2.86 -18.33
N ARG A 40 8.89 3.29 -18.69
CA ARG A 40 10.18 2.61 -18.51
C ARG A 40 10.87 2.95 -17.18
N LEU A 41 10.42 3.97 -16.45
CA LEU A 41 10.87 4.19 -15.08
C LEU A 41 10.12 3.20 -14.18
N LEU A 42 10.76 2.04 -13.94
CA LEU A 42 10.22 0.99 -13.09
C LEU A 42 9.90 1.57 -11.71
N SER A 43 8.63 1.49 -11.29
CA SER A 43 8.34 1.80 -9.90
C SER A 43 9.17 0.87 -9.01
N THR A 44 9.93 1.46 -8.10
CA THR A 44 10.87 0.83 -7.18
C THR A 44 10.35 0.96 -5.77
N ILE A 45 10.65 -0.03 -4.94
CA ILE A 45 10.40 0.02 -3.51
C ILE A 45 11.31 1.09 -2.91
N LEU A 46 10.72 2.12 -2.33
CA LEU A 46 11.45 3.16 -1.62
C LEU A 46 11.63 2.81 -0.15
N LYS A 47 10.59 2.26 0.46
CA LYS A 47 10.59 1.76 1.84
C LYS A 47 9.65 0.55 1.96
N CYS A 48 9.99 -0.36 2.87
CA CYS A 48 9.21 -1.55 3.20
C CYS A 48 9.39 -1.86 4.69
N GLU A 49 8.30 -2.14 5.40
CA GLU A 49 8.32 -2.58 6.79
C GLU A 49 7.37 -3.76 6.99
N GLY A 50 7.73 -4.72 7.83
CA GLY A 50 6.85 -5.82 8.25
C GLY A 50 6.66 -6.92 7.20
N MET A 51 7.31 -6.80 6.04
CA MET A 51 7.37 -7.85 5.02
C MET A 51 8.70 -7.81 4.26
N GLN A 52 9.03 -8.92 3.61
CA GLN A 52 10.09 -8.98 2.61
C GLN A 52 9.44 -8.88 1.23
N ALA A 53 9.69 -7.78 0.54
CA ALA A 53 9.09 -7.51 -0.76
C ALA A 53 10.07 -7.89 -1.88
N ASP A 54 9.64 -8.79 -2.78
CA ASP A 54 10.39 -9.11 -3.98
C ASP A 54 10.10 -8.07 -5.09
N PRO A 55 11.12 -7.43 -5.67
CA PRO A 55 10.92 -6.42 -6.72
C PRO A 55 10.23 -6.95 -7.99
N ILE A 56 10.43 -8.23 -8.33
CA ILE A 56 9.82 -8.87 -9.51
C ILE A 56 8.33 -9.06 -9.27
N GLU A 57 7.95 -9.62 -8.11
CA GLU A 57 6.52 -9.79 -7.76
C GLU A 57 5.79 -8.45 -7.71
N LEU A 58 6.45 -7.43 -7.17
CA LEU A 58 5.88 -6.10 -7.08
C LEU A 58 5.72 -5.41 -8.44
N SER A 59 6.57 -5.72 -9.43
CA SER A 59 6.42 -5.16 -10.78
C SER A 59 5.06 -5.48 -11.40
N GLN A 60 4.53 -6.68 -11.13
CA GLN A 60 3.20 -7.09 -11.60
C GLN A 60 2.09 -6.27 -10.92
N PHE A 61 2.23 -6.01 -9.63
CA PHE A 61 1.32 -5.14 -8.88
C PHE A 61 1.35 -3.70 -9.38
N ILE A 62 2.53 -3.15 -9.65
CA ILE A 62 2.71 -1.80 -10.19
C ILE A 62 2.03 -1.69 -11.56
N ASP A 63 2.28 -2.65 -12.45
CA ASP A 63 1.66 -2.69 -13.78
C ASP A 63 0.13 -2.76 -13.68
N PHE A 64 -0.37 -3.54 -12.71
CA PHE A 64 -1.80 -3.62 -12.42
C PHE A 64 -2.37 -2.27 -11.99
N VAL A 65 -1.74 -1.59 -11.04
CA VAL A 65 -2.16 -0.27 -10.55
C VAL A 65 -2.11 0.78 -11.68
N ASN A 66 -1.09 0.74 -12.53
CA ASN A 66 -0.92 1.67 -13.66
C ASN A 66 -1.95 1.48 -14.77
N ARG A 67 -2.49 0.27 -14.96
CA ARG A 67 -3.53 0.00 -15.98
C ARG A 67 -4.88 0.64 -15.63
N GLY A 68 -5.13 0.95 -14.35
CA GLY A 68 -6.34 1.62 -13.88
C GLY A 68 -7.65 0.83 -14.05
N LYS A 69 -7.60 -0.41 -14.55
CA LYS A 69 -8.77 -1.27 -14.75
C LYS A 69 -8.99 -2.16 -13.52
N LEU A 70 -9.44 -1.54 -12.42
CA LEU A 70 -9.47 -2.19 -11.11
C LEU A 70 -10.74 -3.03 -10.84
N GLN A 71 -11.74 -3.02 -11.73
CA GLN A 71 -13.02 -3.70 -11.46
C GLN A 71 -12.90 -5.23 -11.62
N MET A 72 -13.10 -5.96 -10.52
CA MET A 72 -13.08 -7.43 -10.43
C MET A 72 -11.74 -8.11 -10.77
N GLU A 73 -10.65 -7.35 -10.75
CA GLU A 73 -9.32 -7.91 -10.96
C GLU A 73 -8.66 -8.31 -9.62
N THR A 74 -7.82 -9.34 -9.69
CA THR A 74 -6.96 -9.77 -8.60
C THR A 74 -5.52 -9.40 -8.88
N PHE A 75 -4.75 -9.13 -7.85
CA PHE A 75 -3.32 -8.88 -7.95
C PHE A 75 -2.55 -9.62 -6.86
N PHE A 76 -1.24 -9.73 -7.02
CA PHE A 76 -0.37 -10.35 -6.02
C PHE A 76 0.41 -9.29 -5.25
N ILE A 77 0.54 -9.49 -3.94
CA ILE A 77 1.56 -8.81 -3.11
C ILE A 77 2.28 -9.89 -2.35
N GLY A 78 3.57 -10.06 -2.65
CA GLY A 78 4.30 -11.22 -2.14
C GLY A 78 3.69 -12.52 -2.70
N PRO A 79 3.59 -13.58 -1.88
CA PRO A 79 2.98 -14.84 -2.28
C PRO A 79 1.44 -14.82 -2.30
N ASN A 80 0.80 -13.75 -1.82
CA ASN A 80 -0.63 -13.73 -1.54
C ASN A 80 -1.42 -13.05 -2.67
N GLN A 81 -2.51 -13.68 -3.11
CA GLN A 81 -3.47 -13.09 -4.05
C GLN A 81 -4.53 -12.25 -3.32
N TYR A 82 -4.81 -11.07 -3.85
CA TYR A 82 -5.78 -10.13 -3.32
C TYR A 82 -6.87 -9.82 -4.35
N MET A 83 -8.12 -9.83 -3.91
CA MET A 83 -9.29 -9.41 -4.69
C MET A 83 -9.75 -8.03 -4.24
N ILE A 84 -9.95 -7.12 -5.20
CA ILE A 84 -10.48 -5.78 -4.90
C ILE A 84 -11.92 -5.87 -4.41
N THR A 85 -12.21 -5.17 -3.31
CA THR A 85 -13.54 -5.13 -2.69
C THR A 85 -14.19 -3.76 -2.74
N SER A 86 -13.42 -2.69 -2.84
CA SER A 86 -13.94 -1.32 -2.90
C SER A 86 -12.96 -0.42 -3.63
N ILE A 87 -13.46 0.43 -4.52
CA ILE A 87 -12.67 1.37 -5.32
C ILE A 87 -13.18 2.78 -5.02
N HIS A 88 -12.25 3.68 -4.74
CA HIS A 88 -12.45 5.11 -4.56
C HIS A 88 -11.54 5.87 -5.54
N GLU A 89 -11.63 7.20 -5.58
CA GLU A 89 -10.94 8.01 -6.60
C GLU A 89 -9.43 7.76 -6.68
N ASN A 90 -8.75 7.78 -5.53
CA ASN A 90 -7.28 7.63 -5.46
C ASN A 90 -6.85 6.45 -4.57
N TRP A 91 -7.77 5.58 -4.19
CA TRP A 91 -7.45 4.42 -3.35
C TRP A 91 -8.43 3.28 -3.51
N PHE A 92 -8.02 2.08 -3.15
CA PHE A 92 -8.88 0.91 -3.14
C PHE A 92 -8.54 -0.03 -1.98
N SER A 93 -9.53 -0.81 -1.59
CA SER A 93 -9.37 -1.91 -0.63
C SER A 93 -9.39 -3.24 -1.36
N ALA A 94 -8.61 -4.18 -0.86
CA ALA A 94 -8.61 -5.56 -1.31
C ALA A 94 -8.56 -6.54 -0.14
N ARG A 95 -9.06 -7.75 -0.37
CA ARG A 95 -9.04 -8.86 0.58
C ARG A 95 -8.18 -9.98 0.05
N CYS A 96 -7.34 -10.54 0.92
CA CYS A 96 -6.53 -11.69 0.57
C CYS A 96 -7.44 -12.91 0.41
N ILE A 97 -7.29 -13.62 -0.70
CA ILE A 97 -8.05 -14.83 -1.03
C ILE A 97 -7.39 -16.05 -0.38
N ASP A 98 -6.05 -16.08 -0.38
CA ASP A 98 -5.25 -17.25 0.01
C ASP A 98 -4.67 -17.13 1.43
N THR A 99 -5.27 -16.29 2.26
CA THR A 99 -4.76 -16.06 3.62
C THR A 99 -4.94 -17.30 4.50
N SER A 100 -3.87 -17.65 5.22
CA SER A 100 -3.92 -18.67 6.27
C SER A 100 -4.45 -18.10 7.60
N THR A 101 -4.63 -16.78 7.70
CA THR A 101 -5.09 -16.09 8.91
C THR A 101 -6.60 -16.28 9.09
N PRO A 102 -7.09 -16.90 10.18
CA PRO A 102 -8.53 -17.14 10.38
C PRO A 102 -9.37 -15.87 10.47
N ALA A 103 -8.78 -14.77 10.97
CA ALA A 103 -9.42 -13.46 11.04
C ALA A 103 -9.49 -12.76 9.66
N GLY A 104 -8.82 -13.35 8.65
CA GLY A 104 -8.63 -12.82 7.32
C GLY A 104 -7.53 -11.76 7.24
N GLU A 105 -7.27 -11.30 6.03
CA GLU A 105 -6.20 -10.35 5.70
C GLU A 105 -6.65 -9.46 4.55
N GLY A 106 -6.13 -8.24 4.50
CA GLY A 106 -6.40 -7.34 3.40
C GLY A 106 -5.32 -6.30 3.18
N ALA A 107 -5.52 -5.56 2.10
CA ALA A 107 -4.65 -4.48 1.66
C ALA A 107 -5.48 -3.21 1.46
N VAL A 108 -4.89 -2.07 1.78
CA VAL A 108 -5.34 -0.75 1.37
C VAL A 108 -4.24 -0.14 0.51
N VAL A 109 -4.60 0.29 -0.70
CA VAL A 109 -3.66 0.87 -1.66
C VAL A 109 -4.10 2.30 -1.92
N MET A 110 -3.22 3.27 -1.64
CA MET A 110 -3.47 4.69 -1.85
C MET A 110 -2.46 5.27 -2.82
N GLN A 111 -2.95 6.07 -3.76
CA GLN A 111 -2.14 6.80 -4.73
C GLN A 111 -2.06 8.26 -4.30
N THR A 112 -0.85 8.80 -4.31
CA THR A 112 -0.58 10.24 -4.17
C THR A 112 -0.03 10.78 -5.49
N ALA A 113 0.39 12.04 -5.50
CA ALA A 113 0.96 12.64 -6.70
C ALA A 113 2.26 11.96 -7.17
N ALA A 114 3.07 11.44 -6.22
CA ALA A 114 4.38 10.88 -6.50
C ALA A 114 4.63 9.48 -5.89
N PHE A 115 3.65 8.91 -5.17
CA PHE A 115 3.81 7.62 -4.49
C PHE A 115 2.58 6.72 -4.57
N ILE A 116 2.84 5.42 -4.43
CA ILE A 116 1.83 4.43 -4.03
C ILE A 116 2.17 3.97 -2.60
N VAL A 117 1.19 4.07 -1.71
CA VAL A 117 1.24 3.55 -0.35
C VAL A 117 0.44 2.27 -0.31
N VAL A 118 1.07 1.17 0.10
CA VAL A 118 0.42 -0.12 0.30
C VAL A 118 0.44 -0.43 1.79
N ALA A 119 -0.72 -0.67 2.38
CA ALA A 119 -0.88 -0.96 3.80
C ALA A 119 -1.59 -2.31 3.99
N LEU A 120 -0.89 -3.29 4.56
CA LEU A 120 -1.40 -4.63 4.80
C LEU A 120 -1.87 -4.77 6.26
N TYR A 121 -2.98 -5.45 6.47
CA TYR A 121 -3.54 -5.66 7.80
C TYR A 121 -4.12 -7.06 7.96
N ASP A 122 -4.09 -7.56 9.20
CA ASP A 122 -4.78 -8.78 9.59
C ASP A 122 -6.12 -8.43 10.26
N GLY A 123 -7.15 -9.23 9.99
CA GLY A 123 -8.49 -9.07 10.53
C GLY A 123 -9.55 -8.75 9.48
N SER A 124 -10.75 -8.46 9.95
CA SER A 124 -11.95 -8.21 9.12
C SER A 124 -12.27 -6.70 9.05
N VAL A 125 -13.55 -6.32 9.18
CA VAL A 125 -14.06 -4.96 8.94
C VAL A 125 -13.45 -3.92 9.90
N GLY A 126 -13.34 -4.26 11.19
CA GLY A 126 -12.78 -3.34 12.19
C GLY A 126 -11.29 -3.07 11.99
N ALA A 127 -10.53 -4.07 11.57
CA ALA A 127 -9.11 -3.91 11.24
C ALA A 127 -8.93 -3.12 9.94
N ALA A 128 -9.74 -3.41 8.92
CA ALA A 128 -9.76 -2.67 7.66
C ALA A 128 -9.99 -1.17 7.89
N SER A 129 -10.95 -0.81 8.74
CA SER A 129 -11.23 0.59 9.05
C SER A 129 -10.03 1.31 9.70
N ARG A 130 -9.34 0.65 10.64
CA ARG A 130 -8.12 1.21 11.25
C ARG A 130 -6.98 1.32 10.25
N ALA A 131 -6.83 0.33 9.37
CA ALA A 131 -5.82 0.33 8.32
C ALA A 131 -6.02 1.48 7.33
N VAL A 132 -7.27 1.73 6.90
CA VAL A 132 -7.62 2.87 6.05
C VAL A 132 -7.27 4.19 6.73
N VAL A 133 -7.66 4.38 8.00
CA VAL A 133 -7.33 5.60 8.75
C VAL A 133 -5.83 5.81 8.86
N ALA A 134 -5.06 4.75 9.16
CA ALA A 134 -3.61 4.83 9.29
C ALA A 134 -2.94 5.18 7.95
N ALA A 135 -3.38 4.57 6.85
CA ALA A 135 -2.86 4.85 5.51
C ALA A 135 -3.25 6.25 5.04
N ASP A 136 -4.48 6.69 5.28
CA ASP A 136 -5.00 8.01 4.87
C ASP A 136 -4.23 9.14 5.56
N GLN A 137 -3.95 9.01 6.86
CA GLN A 137 -3.14 9.98 7.60
C GLN A 137 -1.75 10.15 6.99
N PHE A 138 -1.13 9.07 6.53
CA PHE A 138 0.19 9.12 5.90
C PHE A 138 0.12 9.72 4.50
N ALA A 139 -0.82 9.25 3.66
CA ALA A 139 -1.05 9.79 2.31
C ALA A 139 -1.35 11.29 2.35
N TRP A 140 -2.13 11.75 3.34
CA TRP A 140 -2.41 13.17 3.55
C TRP A 140 -1.15 13.98 3.89
N GLN A 141 -0.25 13.46 4.74
CA GLN A 141 1.01 14.13 5.07
C GLN A 141 1.92 14.31 3.84
N LEU A 142 1.94 13.33 2.94
CA LEU A 142 2.65 13.41 1.67
C LEU A 142 1.98 14.43 0.74
N SER A 143 0.66 14.33 0.59
CA SER A 143 -0.15 15.18 -0.31
C SER A 143 -0.05 16.67 0.04
N ARG A 144 0.13 17.04 1.32
CA ARG A 144 0.36 18.43 1.75
C ARG A 144 1.59 19.09 1.12
N ARG A 145 2.52 18.30 0.58
CA ARG A 145 3.71 18.78 -0.13
C ARG A 145 3.67 18.47 -1.63
N ASN A 146 2.50 18.13 -2.16
CA ASN A 146 2.31 17.62 -3.52
C ASN A 146 3.20 16.40 -3.81
N LEU A 147 3.31 15.51 -2.82
CA LEU A 147 4.01 14.25 -2.90
C LEU A 147 3.01 13.09 -2.82
#